data_AF-A0A950V0H1-F1
#
_entry.id   AF-A0A950V0H1-F1
#
_cell.length_a   1.000
_cell.length_b   1.000
_cell.length_c   1.000
_cell.angle_alpha   90.00
_cell.angle_beta   90.00
_cell.angle_gamma   90.00
#
_symmetry.space_group_name_H-M   'P 1'
#
loop_
_entity.id
_entity.type
_entity.pdbx_description
1 polymer ?
#
loop_
_entity_poly.entity_id
_entity_poly.type
_entity_poly.pdbx_seq_one_letter_code
_entity_poly.pdbx_strand_id
1 'polypeptide(L)'
;MGGTPADIAAAFELEMLTNDRLQVPFERLHELPESEWLVGEPNATIVMAAYLHADEAGGRFSDGSLGAWYCSFDLQTAIRETVYHHTRRLSHSAAGYYQTIQMRELRAEVDAKFQDLRGQQDLHPELYSPASY
;
A
#
# COMPACT_ATOMS: atom_id res chain seq x y z
N MET A 1 -29.74 3.86 -23.42
CA MET A 1 -28.86 3.25 -24.45
C MET A 1 -28.00 2.23 -23.73
N GLY A 2 -28.23 0.94 -23.93
CA GLY A 2 -27.41 -0.13 -23.37
C GLY A 2 -26.51 -0.70 -24.45
N GLY A 3 -25.21 -0.84 -24.16
CA GLY A 3 -24.22 -1.37 -25.11
C GLY A 3 -24.53 -2.80 -25.53
N THR A 4 -24.11 -3.18 -26.74
CA THR A 4 -24.20 -4.55 -27.22
C THR A 4 -23.30 -5.49 -26.40
N PRO A 5 -23.50 -6.82 -26.43
CA PRO A 5 -22.60 -7.75 -25.75
C PRO A 5 -21.13 -7.59 -26.14
N ALA A 6 -20.85 -7.19 -27.39
CA ALA A 6 -19.51 -6.91 -27.87
C ALA A 6 -18.94 -5.62 -27.23
N ASP A 7 -19.75 -4.56 -27.10
CA ASP A 7 -19.33 -3.32 -26.44
C ASP A 7 -19.02 -3.56 -24.95
N ILE A 8 -19.82 -4.40 -24.30
CA ILE A 8 -19.61 -4.78 -22.90
C ILE A 8 -18.32 -5.61 -22.75
N ALA A 9 -18.08 -6.59 -23.63
CA ALA A 9 -16.85 -7.38 -23.60
C ALA A 9 -15.59 -6.52 -23.83
N ALA A 10 -15.64 -5.61 -24.81
CA ALA A 10 -14.54 -4.68 -25.06
C ALA A 10 -14.30 -3.72 -23.88
N ALA A 11 -15.36 -3.26 -23.22
CA ALA A 11 -15.24 -2.44 -22.02
C ALA A 11 -14.61 -3.21 -20.85
N PHE A 12 -14.97 -4.49 -20.66
CA PHE A 12 -14.36 -5.35 -19.65
C PHE A 12 -12.89 -5.62 -19.94
N GLU A 13 -12.51 -5.89 -21.19
CA GLU A 13 -11.10 -6.08 -21.55
C GLU A 13 -10.28 -4.82 -21.25
N LEU A 14 -10.79 -3.65 -21.62
CA LEU A 14 -10.16 -2.37 -21.29
C LEU A 14 -10.06 -2.14 -19.77
N GLU A 15 -11.10 -2.47 -19.00
CA GLU A 15 -11.06 -2.40 -17.55
C GLU A 15 -9.96 -3.32 -16.99
N MET A 16 -9.86 -4.57 -17.43
CA MET A 16 -8.81 -5.48 -16.94
C MET A 16 -7.40 -4.98 -17.27
N LEU A 17 -7.22 -4.39 -18.46
CA LEU A 17 -5.93 -3.83 -18.90
C LEU A 17 -5.53 -2.57 -18.13
N THR A 18 -6.49 -1.84 -17.56
CA THR A 18 -6.25 -0.54 -16.88
C THR A 18 -6.51 -0.58 -15.38
N ASN A 19 -7.02 -1.70 -14.87
CA ASN A 19 -7.30 -1.85 -13.45
C ASN A 19 -6.00 -2.15 -12.71
N ASP A 20 -5.46 -1.13 -12.04
CA ASP A 20 -4.24 -1.21 -11.23
C ASP A 20 -4.28 -2.38 -10.23
N ARG A 21 -5.45 -2.78 -9.73
CA ARG A 21 -5.61 -3.91 -8.80
C ARG A 21 -5.23 -5.25 -9.43
N LEU A 22 -5.24 -5.35 -10.76
CA LEU A 22 -4.84 -6.52 -11.54
C LEU A 22 -3.45 -6.34 -12.16
N GLN A 23 -3.16 -5.15 -12.70
CA GLN A 23 -1.89 -4.87 -13.38
C GLN A 23 -0.70 -4.84 -12.43
N VAL A 24 -0.80 -4.10 -11.31
CA VAL A 24 0.36 -3.92 -10.40
C VAL A 24 0.85 -5.26 -9.83
N PRO A 25 -0.02 -6.17 -9.35
CA PRO A 25 0.45 -7.49 -8.98
C PRO A 25 1.11 -8.23 -10.15
N PHE A 26 0.49 -8.25 -11.34
CA PHE A 26 1.07 -8.93 -12.50
C PHE A 26 2.49 -8.44 -12.83
N GLU A 27 2.71 -7.13 -12.75
CA GLU A 27 4.01 -6.52 -13.03
C GLU A 27 5.03 -6.78 -11.93
N ARG A 28 4.65 -6.80 -10.65
CA ARG A 28 5.61 -6.82 -9.53
C ARG A 28 5.72 -8.15 -8.79
N LEU A 29 4.86 -9.12 -9.09
CA LEU A 29 4.86 -10.41 -8.37
C LEU A 29 6.19 -11.16 -8.50
N HIS A 30 6.92 -10.94 -9.59
CA HIS A 30 8.24 -11.53 -9.83
C HIS A 30 9.35 -10.95 -8.91
N GLU A 31 9.12 -9.82 -8.25
CA GLU A 31 10.01 -9.24 -7.24
C GLU A 31 9.94 -10.02 -5.90
N LEU A 32 8.92 -10.87 -5.73
CA LEU A 32 8.77 -11.76 -4.58
C LEU A 32 9.06 -13.22 -4.98
N PRO A 33 9.84 -13.97 -4.18
CA PRO A 33 9.97 -15.41 -4.38
C PRO A 33 8.60 -16.10 -4.38
N GLU A 34 8.39 -17.08 -5.26
CA GLU A 34 7.10 -17.82 -5.34
C GLU A 34 6.70 -18.46 -4.00
N SER A 35 7.67 -18.84 -3.17
CA SER A 35 7.43 -19.38 -1.83
C SER A 35 6.79 -18.39 -0.86
N GLU A 36 6.83 -17.09 -1.17
CA GLU A 36 6.25 -16.01 -0.36
C GLU A 36 4.89 -15.56 -0.88
N TRP A 37 4.42 -16.12 -2.00
CA TRP A 37 3.12 -15.76 -2.55
C TRP A 37 2.00 -16.34 -1.69
N LEU A 38 1.16 -15.47 -1.15
CA LEU A 38 -0.06 -15.87 -0.46
C LEU A 38 -1.18 -16.07 -1.49
N VAL A 39 -1.56 -17.33 -1.73
CA VAL A 39 -2.60 -17.71 -2.69
C VAL A 39 -3.63 -18.59 -2.00
N GLY A 40 -4.92 -18.27 -2.18
CA GLY A 40 -6.03 -19.05 -1.63
C GLY A 40 -6.31 -18.84 -0.14
N GLU A 41 -5.45 -18.10 0.57
CA GLU A 41 -5.65 -17.78 1.98
C GLU A 41 -6.62 -16.61 2.19
N PRO A 42 -7.40 -16.61 3.29
CA PRO A 42 -8.24 -15.47 3.66
C PRO A 42 -7.40 -14.18 3.78
N ASN A 43 -7.89 -13.09 3.18
CA ASN A 43 -7.22 -11.78 3.16
C ASN A 43 -5.84 -11.75 2.48
N ALA A 44 -5.43 -12.80 1.77
CA ALA A 44 -4.16 -12.82 1.03
C ALA A 44 -3.97 -11.60 0.13
N THR A 45 -5.04 -11.17 -0.56
CA THR A 45 -5.02 -9.99 -1.43
C THR A 45 -4.70 -8.70 -0.69
N ILE A 46 -5.12 -8.56 0.58
CA ILE A 46 -4.83 -7.39 1.40
C ILE A 46 -3.36 -7.38 1.80
N VAL A 47 -2.83 -8.52 2.22
CA VAL A 47 -1.42 -8.67 2.60
C VAL A 47 -0.53 -8.43 1.38
N MET A 48 -0.76 -9.15 0.27
CA MET A 48 0.01 -9.00 -0.97
C MET A 48 -0.05 -7.56 -1.50
N ALA A 49 -1.21 -6.88 -1.39
CA ALA A 49 -1.35 -5.50 -1.83
C ALA A 49 -0.41 -4.53 -1.09
N ALA A 50 -0.12 -4.74 0.20
CA ALA A 50 0.79 -3.88 0.96
C ALA A 50 2.24 -3.93 0.45
N TYR A 51 2.63 -5.03 -0.17
CA TYR A 51 3.97 -5.21 -0.75
C TYR A 51 4.00 -4.89 -2.26
N LEU A 52 2.95 -5.20 -3.00
CA LEU A 52 2.96 -5.02 -4.46
C LEU A 52 2.60 -3.59 -4.87
N HIS A 53 1.72 -2.89 -4.15
CA HIS A 53 1.37 -1.49 -4.44
C HIS A 53 2.34 -0.50 -3.76
N ALA A 54 3.64 -0.69 -3.97
CA ALA A 54 4.67 0.20 -3.45
C ALA A 54 4.69 1.54 -4.22
N ASP A 55 4.92 2.64 -3.50
CA ASP A 55 5.34 3.89 -4.13
C ASP A 55 6.74 3.72 -4.72
N GLU A 56 6.97 4.20 -5.94
CA GLU A 56 8.28 4.12 -6.60
C GLU A 56 9.36 4.94 -5.87
N ALA A 57 8.96 5.98 -5.13
CA ALA A 57 9.87 6.72 -4.26
C ALA A 57 10.27 5.94 -3.00
N GLY A 58 9.63 4.79 -2.77
CA GLY A 58 9.74 4.02 -1.54
C GLY A 58 8.94 4.63 -0.39
N GLY A 59 9.31 4.23 0.81
CA GLY A 59 8.80 4.80 2.04
C GLY A 59 9.94 4.91 3.04
N ARG A 60 9.61 5.22 4.29
CA ARG A 60 10.63 5.37 5.35
C ARG A 60 11.53 4.12 5.52
N PHE A 61 10.94 2.93 5.42
CA PHE A 61 11.62 1.65 5.65
C PHE A 61 11.55 0.72 4.43
N SER A 62 11.30 1.26 3.23
CA SER A 62 11.15 0.49 1.99
C SER A 62 11.72 1.29 0.82
N ASP A 63 12.43 0.65 -0.10
CA ASP A 63 13.18 1.32 -1.18
C ASP A 63 12.40 1.48 -2.51
N GLY A 64 11.14 1.04 -2.54
CA GLY A 64 10.24 1.18 -3.69
C GLY A 64 10.18 -0.06 -4.59
N SER A 65 11.10 -1.03 -4.42
CA SER A 65 11.01 -2.34 -5.09
C SER A 65 9.76 -3.10 -4.64
N LEU A 66 9.58 -3.16 -3.33
CA LEU A 66 8.39 -3.63 -2.64
C LEU A 66 7.92 -2.58 -1.63
N GLY A 67 6.63 -2.63 -1.36
CA GLY A 67 6.00 -1.89 -0.29
C GLY A 67 6.24 -2.58 1.04
N ALA A 68 5.55 -2.11 2.07
CA ALA A 68 5.63 -2.71 3.38
C ALA A 68 4.28 -2.60 4.10
N TRP A 69 4.05 -3.54 5.01
CA TRP A 69 2.94 -3.45 5.94
C TRP A 69 3.27 -2.48 7.08
N TYR A 70 2.83 -1.23 6.96
CA TYR A 70 2.94 -0.24 8.03
C TYR A 70 1.78 -0.41 9.02
N CYS A 71 2.10 -0.71 10.29
CA CYS A 71 1.13 -0.88 11.35
C CYS A 71 1.58 -0.21 12.67
N SER A 72 0.63 -0.04 13.58
CA SER A 72 0.84 0.54 14.91
C SER A 72 0.15 -0.33 15.97
N PHE A 73 0.72 -0.36 17.17
CA PHE A 73 0.09 -0.97 18.35
C PHE A 73 -1.08 -0.14 18.91
N ASP A 74 -1.16 1.14 18.53
CA ASP A 74 -2.21 2.07 18.93
C ASP A 74 -3.01 2.55 17.72
N LEU A 75 -4.34 2.46 17.82
CA LEU A 75 -5.28 2.82 16.77
C LEU A 75 -5.24 4.32 16.43
N GLN A 76 -5.13 5.19 17.43
CA GLN A 76 -5.09 6.64 17.20
C GLN A 76 -3.83 7.05 16.44
N THR A 77 -2.71 6.39 16.72
CA THR A 77 -1.45 6.55 15.99
C THR A 77 -1.61 6.11 14.53
N ALA A 78 -2.21 4.94 14.27
CA ALA A 78 -2.48 4.49 12.91
C ALA A 78 -3.38 5.47 12.12
N ILE A 79 -4.43 5.99 12.77
CA ILE A 79 -5.31 7.00 12.18
C ILE A 79 -4.55 8.28 11.84
N ARG A 80 -3.71 8.77 12.77
CA ARG A 80 -2.93 10.01 12.56
C ARG A 80 -1.93 9.89 11.40
N GLU A 81 -1.20 8.78 11.32
CA GLU A 81 -0.29 8.51 10.19
C GLU A 81 -1.06 8.43 8.87
N THR A 82 -2.19 7.73 8.86
CA THR A 82 -3.05 7.62 7.67
C THR A 82 -3.53 9.00 7.20
N VAL A 83 -4.02 9.83 8.12
CA VAL A 83 -4.44 11.21 7.81
C VAL A 83 -3.26 12.03 7.27
N TYR A 84 -2.10 11.98 7.93
CA TYR A 84 -0.90 12.70 7.50
C TYR A 84 -0.51 12.37 6.06
N HIS A 85 -0.41 11.08 5.74
CA HIS A 85 -0.04 10.62 4.39
C HIS A 85 -1.09 10.93 3.34
N HIS A 86 -2.38 10.74 3.66
CA HIS A 86 -3.46 11.11 2.74
C HIS A 86 -3.50 12.61 2.49
N THR A 87 -3.34 13.44 3.52
CA THR A 87 -3.28 14.90 3.36
C THR A 87 -2.09 15.32 2.50
N ARG A 88 -0.89 14.78 2.75
CA ARG A 88 0.30 15.07 1.93
C ARG A 88 0.06 14.66 0.47
N ARG A 89 -0.39 13.44 0.22
CA ARG A 89 -0.67 12.94 -1.14
C ARG A 89 -1.72 13.78 -1.86
N LEU A 90 -2.83 14.11 -1.19
CA LEU A 90 -3.90 14.91 -1.77
C LEU A 90 -3.48 16.37 -1.98
N SER A 91 -2.56 16.90 -1.17
CA SER A 91 -2.04 18.27 -1.35
C SER A 91 -1.24 18.47 -2.64
N HIS A 92 -0.72 17.38 -3.23
CA HIS A 92 -0.08 17.42 -4.55
C HIS A 92 -1.08 17.53 -5.71
N SER A 93 -2.38 17.30 -5.45
CA SER A 93 -3.41 17.45 -6.48
C SER A 93 -3.84 18.92 -6.63
N ALA A 94 -3.90 19.39 -7.87
CA ALA A 94 -4.38 20.73 -8.20
C ALA A 94 -5.88 20.95 -7.89
N ALA A 95 -6.62 19.87 -7.60
CA ALA A 95 -8.07 19.89 -7.48
C ALA A 95 -8.58 20.52 -6.16
N GLY A 96 -7.77 20.57 -5.09
CA GLY A 96 -8.06 21.37 -3.88
C GLY A 96 -9.35 21.05 -3.11
N TYR A 97 -10.07 19.97 -3.44
CA TYR A 97 -11.38 19.68 -2.85
C TYR A 97 -11.27 18.92 -1.53
N TYR A 98 -12.15 19.25 -0.59
CA TYR A 98 -12.37 18.46 0.62
C TYR A 98 -12.71 17.02 0.26
N GLN A 99 -11.95 16.07 0.82
CA GLN A 99 -12.18 14.64 0.64
C GLN A 99 -12.65 14.03 1.96
N THR A 100 -13.68 13.19 1.89
CA THR A 100 -14.04 12.27 2.96
C THR A 100 -13.73 10.87 2.49
N ILE A 101 -12.80 10.20 3.15
CA ILE A 101 -12.37 8.84 2.79
C ILE A 101 -12.84 7.90 3.89
N GLN A 102 -13.63 6.90 3.51
CA GLN A 102 -14.02 5.81 4.41
C GLN A 102 -12.93 4.75 4.39
N MET A 103 -12.47 4.35 5.58
CA MET A 103 -11.44 3.33 5.75
C MET A 103 -11.88 2.33 6.82
N ARG A 104 -11.23 1.17 6.84
CA ARG A 104 -11.43 0.12 7.85
C ARG A 104 -10.13 -0.09 8.60
N GLU A 105 -10.24 -0.33 9.91
CA GLU A 105 -9.13 -0.86 10.70
C GLU A 105 -8.89 -2.32 10.29
N LEU A 106 -7.64 -2.64 9.97
CA LEU A 106 -7.19 -4.01 9.78
C LEU A 106 -6.38 -4.42 11.00
N ARG A 107 -6.81 -5.48 11.67
CA ARG A 107 -6.09 -6.07 12.80
C ARG A 107 -5.33 -7.28 12.30
N ALA A 108 -4.05 -7.31 12.61
CA ALA A 108 -3.16 -8.41 12.27
C ALA A 108 -2.47 -8.90 13.53
N GLU A 109 -2.35 -10.22 13.65
CA GLU A 109 -1.41 -10.86 14.56
C GLU A 109 -0.17 -11.17 13.73
N VAL A 110 0.99 -10.71 14.20
CA VAL A 110 2.24 -10.86 13.46
C VAL A 110 3.20 -11.69 14.29
N ASP A 111 3.46 -12.90 13.80
CA ASP A 111 4.45 -13.81 14.37
C ASP A 111 5.74 -13.72 13.55
N ALA A 112 6.59 -12.77 13.91
CA ALA A 112 7.89 -12.55 13.27
C ALA A 112 8.91 -11.95 14.24
N LYS A 113 10.19 -12.06 13.88
CA LYS A 113 11.28 -11.38 14.59
C LYS A 113 11.53 -10.03 13.95
N PHE A 114 11.52 -8.98 14.76
CA PHE A 114 11.75 -7.61 14.30
C PHE A 114 13.03 -7.02 14.88
N GLN A 115 13.68 -6.16 14.09
CA GLN A 115 14.72 -5.29 14.62
C GLN A 115 14.08 -4.19 15.46
N ASP A 116 14.48 -4.10 16.73
CA ASP A 116 13.99 -3.04 17.61
C ASP A 116 14.80 -1.76 17.39
N LEU A 117 14.13 -0.76 16.80
CA LEU A 117 14.65 0.57 16.57
C LEU A 117 14.17 1.57 17.65
N ARG A 118 13.74 1.15 18.84
CA ARG A 118 13.38 2.11 19.90
C ARG A 118 14.64 2.57 20.63
N GLY A 119 14.79 3.89 20.79
CA GLY A 119 15.92 4.47 21.53
C GLY A 119 17.26 4.47 20.79
N GLN A 120 17.28 4.17 19.48
CA GLN A 120 18.51 4.11 18.66
C GLN A 120 18.76 5.39 17.85
N GLN A 121 18.16 6.53 18.24
CA GLN A 121 18.24 7.78 17.46
C GLN A 121 19.68 8.30 17.28
N ASP A 122 20.52 8.11 18.29
CA ASP A 122 21.93 8.54 18.23
C ASP A 122 22.76 7.65 17.28
N LEU A 123 22.36 6.39 17.13
CA LEU A 123 23.06 5.39 16.31
C LEU A 123 22.58 5.37 14.86
N HIS A 124 21.29 5.67 14.63
CA HIS A 124 20.65 5.63 13.32
C HIS A 124 19.81 6.88 13.03
N PRO A 125 20.36 8.11 13.13
CA PRO A 125 19.59 9.34 12.99
C PRO A 125 18.85 9.45 11.64
N GLU A 126 19.38 8.82 10.59
CA GLU A 126 18.78 8.75 9.26
C GLU A 126 17.39 8.09 9.26
N LEU A 127 17.17 7.09 10.12
CA LEU A 127 15.91 6.35 10.18
C LEU A 127 14.77 7.12 10.87
N TYR A 128 15.10 8.13 11.69
CA TYR A 128 14.13 8.92 12.47
C TYR A 128 13.83 10.29 11.87
N SER A 129 14.43 10.63 10.72
CA SER A 129 14.18 11.93 10.09
C SER A 129 12.70 12.06 9.72
N PRO A 130 11.96 13.08 10.22
CA PRO A 130 10.54 13.23 9.92
C PRO A 130 10.27 13.54 8.44
N ALA A 131 11.30 13.91 7.68
CA ALA A 131 11.23 14.16 6.24
C ALA A 131 11.56 12.93 5.37
N SER A 132 11.97 11.81 5.98
CA SER A 132 12.26 10.56 5.26
C SER A 132 10.97 9.77 5.06
N TYR A 133 10.36 9.98 3.89
CA TYR A 133 9.14 9.32 3.41
C TYR A 133 9.03 9.46 1.90
#